data_AF-A0A7S0R2F0-F1
#
_entry.id   AF-A0A7S0R2F0-F1
#
_cell.length_a   1.000
_cell.length_b   1.000
_cell.length_c   1.000
_cell.angle_alpha   90.00
_cell.angle_beta   90.00
_cell.angle_gamma   90.00
#
_symmetry.space_group_name_H-M   'P 1'
#
loop_
_entity.id
_entity.type
_entity.pdbx_description
1 polymer ?
#
loop_
_entity_poly.entity_id
_entity_poly.type
_entity_poly.pdbx_seq_one_letter_code
_entity_poly.pdbx_strand_id
1 'polypeptide(L)'
;DGVPQERWSFRVGALARGHIVSVARGPPDAIVDAWGVFRARLAQPHLDGAQLAAALAAPHPQWRTASVVELLSEAGVMVSGQPVAQAYAAAGERVGAGA
;
A
#
# COMPACT_ATOMS: atom_id res chain seq x y z
N ASP A 1 11.40 26.71 -3.36
CA ASP A 1 12.53 27.65 -3.34
C ASP A 1 13.67 27.26 -4.29
N GLY A 2 13.61 26.10 -4.96
CA GLY A 2 14.67 25.63 -5.86
C GLY A 2 15.78 24.86 -5.12
N VAL A 3 15.65 24.68 -3.81
CA VAL A 3 16.59 23.92 -2.99
C VAL A 3 16.27 22.42 -3.10
N PRO A 4 17.26 21.57 -3.44
CA PRO A 4 17.10 20.12 -3.44
C PRO A 4 16.62 19.58 -2.09
N GLN A 5 15.71 18.61 -2.13
CA GLN A 5 15.11 18.00 -0.95
C GLN A 5 15.68 16.60 -0.71
N GLU A 6 16.90 16.53 -0.16
CA GLU A 6 17.66 15.28 0.00
C GLU A 6 17.02 14.28 0.98
N ARG A 7 16.15 14.76 1.88
CA ARG A 7 15.39 13.93 2.82
C ARG A 7 14.13 13.31 2.19
N TRP A 8 13.95 13.45 0.88
CA TRP A 8 12.80 12.95 0.15
C TRP A 8 13.21 12.06 -1.02
N SER A 9 12.43 11.02 -1.26
CA SER A 9 12.58 10.11 -2.39
C SER A 9 11.23 9.92 -3.06
N PHE A 10 11.21 9.97 -4.40
CA PHE A 10 10.00 9.86 -5.19
C PHE A 10 10.13 8.68 -6.15
N ARG A 11 9.05 7.90 -6.26
CA ARG A 11 8.89 6.92 -7.32
C ARG A 11 7.65 7.23 -8.13
N VAL A 12 7.81 7.27 -9.44
CA VAL A 12 6.74 7.46 -10.41
C VAL A 12 6.68 6.25 -11.33
N GLY A 13 5.53 6.00 -11.91
CA GLY A 13 5.38 5.05 -13.00
C GLY A 13 3.93 4.84 -13.41
N ALA A 14 3.75 4.00 -14.42
CA ALA A 14 2.47 3.74 -15.05
C ALA A 14 1.76 2.51 -14.47
N LEU A 15 0.47 2.66 -14.25
CA LEU A 15 -0.47 1.58 -14.01
C LEU A 15 -1.18 1.20 -15.33
N ALA A 16 -2.01 0.17 -15.27
CA ALA A 16 -2.83 -0.23 -16.41
C ALA A 16 -3.71 0.93 -16.93
N ARG A 17 -4.04 0.89 -18.22
CA ARG A 17 -4.92 1.86 -18.89
C ARG A 17 -4.41 3.31 -18.86
N GLY A 18 -3.09 3.50 -18.77
CA GLY A 18 -2.47 4.83 -18.89
C GLY A 18 -2.54 5.70 -17.64
N HIS A 19 -2.92 5.16 -16.48
CA HIS A 19 -2.88 5.91 -15.23
C HIS A 19 -1.44 6.04 -14.73
N ILE A 20 -1.12 7.18 -14.11
CA ILE A 20 0.19 7.42 -13.48
C ILE A 20 0.00 7.50 -11.97
N VAL A 21 0.92 6.88 -11.22
CA VAL A 21 0.97 6.98 -9.78
C VAL A 21 2.35 7.47 -9.34
N SER A 22 2.37 8.25 -8.26
CA SER A 22 3.59 8.72 -7.60
C SER A 22 3.53 8.40 -6.11
N VAL A 23 4.65 7.97 -5.56
CA VAL A 23 4.82 7.70 -4.12
C VAL A 23 5.99 8.53 -3.62
N ALA A 24 5.72 9.37 -2.61
CA ALA A 24 6.72 10.12 -1.89
C ALA A 24 7.07 9.39 -0.58
N ARG A 25 8.37 9.24 -0.32
CA ARG A 25 8.92 8.83 0.97
C ARG A 25 9.69 10.01 1.54
N GLY A 26 9.44 10.32 2.80
CA GLY A 26 10.05 11.44 3.50
C GLY A 26 10.14 11.17 4.99
N PRO A 27 10.66 12.14 5.75
CA PRO A 27 10.87 11.94 7.16
C PRO A 27 9.54 12.03 7.94
N PRO A 28 9.36 11.23 9.01
CA PRO A 28 8.10 11.19 9.79
C PRO A 28 7.63 12.54 10.34
N ASP A 29 8.57 13.41 10.71
CA ASP A 29 8.34 14.74 11.27
C ASP A 29 7.66 15.70 10.27
N ALA A 30 7.87 15.48 8.97
CA ALA A 30 7.32 16.30 7.90
C ALA A 30 5.87 15.93 7.49
N ILE A 31 5.27 14.88 8.07
CA ILE A 31 3.91 14.45 7.72
C ILE A 31 2.88 15.46 8.24
N VAL A 32 2.19 16.19 7.37
CA VAL A 32 1.11 17.07 7.83
C VAL A 32 -0.14 16.25 8.12
N ASP A 33 -0.52 16.17 9.39
CA ASP A 33 -1.68 15.39 9.86
C ASP A 33 -2.45 16.20 10.91
N ALA A 34 -3.59 16.75 10.50
CA ALA A 34 -4.38 17.69 11.30
C ALA A 34 -4.92 17.08 12.60
N TRP A 35 -5.12 15.77 12.64
CA TRP A 35 -5.68 15.07 13.80
C TRP A 35 -4.67 14.11 14.46
N GLY A 36 -3.46 14.00 13.94
CA GLY A 36 -2.41 13.11 14.46
C GLY A 36 -2.68 11.61 14.31
N VAL A 37 -3.81 11.21 13.72
CA VAL A 37 -4.25 9.82 13.59
C VAL A 37 -3.32 9.01 12.68
N PHE A 38 -2.83 9.61 11.61
CA PHE A 38 -1.91 8.97 10.68
C PHE A 38 -0.51 8.87 11.30
N ARG A 39 0.00 9.94 11.92
CA ARG A 39 1.30 9.91 12.61
C ARG A 39 1.33 8.85 13.73
N ALA A 40 0.23 8.68 14.46
CA ALA A 40 0.11 7.69 15.53
C ALA A 40 0.20 6.23 15.03
N ARG A 41 0.00 5.98 13.73
CA ARG A 41 0.09 4.64 13.12
C ARG A 41 1.47 4.30 12.57
N LEU A 42 2.43 5.22 12.65
CA LEU A 42 3.79 4.96 12.19
C LEU A 42 4.45 3.91 13.09
N ALA A 43 4.94 2.83 12.49
CA ALA A 43 5.71 1.81 13.21
C ALA A 43 7.02 2.39 13.80
N GLN A 44 7.59 3.40 13.13
CA GLN A 44 8.81 4.10 13.54
C GLN A 44 8.59 5.62 13.41
N PRO A 45 8.07 6.27 14.46
CA PRO A 45 7.75 7.70 14.42
C PRO A 45 9.00 8.60 14.50
N HIS A 46 10.13 8.05 14.92
CA HIS A 46 11.41 8.76 15.02
C HIS A 46 12.47 7.97 14.28
N LEU A 47 13.15 8.63 13.34
CA LEU A 47 14.28 8.09 12.60
C LEU A 47 15.43 9.07 12.72
N ASP A 48 16.61 8.58 13.07
CA ASP A 48 17.84 9.37 12.92
C ASP A 48 18.23 9.50 11.44
N GLY A 49 19.27 10.29 11.16
CA GLY A 49 19.72 10.54 9.79
C GLY A 49 20.17 9.29 9.03
N ALA A 50 20.81 8.34 9.71
CA ALA A 50 21.29 7.10 9.08
C ALA A 50 20.13 6.14 8.79
N GLN A 51 19.20 6.01 9.73
CA GLN A 51 17.98 5.22 9.56
C GLN A 51 17.11 5.77 8.43
N LEU A 52 16.95 7.10 8.36
CA LEU A 52 16.24 7.75 7.27
C LEU A 52 16.91 7.49 5.92
N ALA A 53 18.23 7.68 5.82
CA ALA A 53 18.97 7.43 4.59
C ALA A 53 18.83 5.97 4.12
N ALA A 54 18.94 5.01 5.04
CA ALA A 54 18.73 3.60 4.75
C ALA A 54 17.29 3.31 4.27
N ALA A 55 16.28 3.89 4.92
CA ALA A 55 14.87 3.73 4.53
C ALA A 55 14.56 4.33 3.15
N LEU A 56 15.19 5.46 2.79
CA LEU A 56 15.06 6.08 1.47
C LEU A 56 15.81 5.31 0.38
N ALA A 57 16.94 4.67 0.72
CA ALA A 57 17.70 3.81 -0.20
C ALA A 57 17.06 2.43 -0.42
N ALA A 58 16.22 1.97 0.51
CA ALA A 58 15.55 0.67 0.40
C ALA A 58 14.75 0.55 -0.91
N PRO A 59 14.76 -0.62 -1.56
CA PRO A 59 14.05 -0.82 -2.82
C PRO A 59 12.56 -0.58 -2.64
N HIS A 60 11.95 0.09 -3.62
CA HIS A 60 10.51 0.30 -3.58
C HIS A 60 9.78 -1.03 -3.88
N PRO A 61 8.73 -1.37 -3.12
CA PRO A 61 7.93 -2.57 -3.39
C PRO A 61 7.27 -2.47 -4.77
N GLN A 62 7.20 -3.59 -5.50
CA GLN A 62 6.51 -3.59 -6.80
C GLN A 62 5.01 -3.32 -6.62
N TRP A 63 4.40 -2.70 -7.63
CA TRP A 63 2.96 -2.54 -7.63
C TRP A 63 2.31 -3.86 -7.97
N ARG A 64 1.34 -4.27 -7.16
CA ARG A 64 0.41 -5.33 -7.52
C ARG A 64 -0.99 -4.74 -7.58
N THR A 65 -1.77 -5.23 -8.53
CA THR A 65 -3.23 -5.05 -8.48
C THR A 65 -3.78 -6.15 -7.57
N ALA A 66 -4.70 -5.80 -6.69
CA ALA A 66 -5.40 -6.75 -5.84
C ALA A 66 -6.91 -6.60 -6.06
N SER A 67 -7.60 -7.73 -6.19
CA SER A 67 -9.04 -7.83 -6.19
C SER A 67 -9.62 -7.61 -4.79
N VAL A 68 -10.90 -7.28 -4.72
CA VAL A 68 -11.62 -7.16 -3.44
C VAL A 68 -11.57 -8.47 -2.65
N VAL A 69 -11.65 -9.62 -3.32
CA VAL A 69 -11.60 -10.95 -2.67
C VAL A 69 -10.24 -11.19 -2.01
N GLU A 70 -9.15 -10.84 -2.68
CA GLU A 70 -7.80 -10.95 -2.11
C GLU A 70 -7.64 -10.05 -0.89
N LEU A 71 -8.08 -8.79 -0.97
CA LEU A 71 -8.03 -7.84 0.16
C LEU A 71 -8.84 -8.32 1.37
N LEU A 72 -10.05 -8.85 1.14
CA LEU A 72 -10.90 -9.38 2.21
C LEU A 72 -10.30 -10.64 2.84
N SER A 73 -9.63 -11.46 2.04
CA SER A 73 -8.97 -12.68 2.54
C SER A 73 -7.74 -12.34 3.38
N GLU A 74 -6.94 -11.36 2.96
CA GLU A 74 -5.80 -10.84 3.75
C GLU A 74 -6.27 -10.19 5.06
N ALA A 75 -7.45 -9.57 5.06
CA ALA A 75 -8.08 -9.03 6.26
C ALA A 75 -8.72 -10.11 7.17
N GLY A 76 -8.70 -11.38 6.77
CA GLY A 76 -9.28 -12.48 7.55
C GLY A 76 -10.81 -12.49 7.59
N VAL A 77 -11.47 -11.86 6.61
CA VAL A 77 -12.94 -11.82 6.55
C VAL A 77 -13.48 -13.21 6.18
N MET A 78 -14.55 -13.60 6.87
CA MET A 78 -15.22 -14.89 6.71
C MET A 78 -16.64 -14.71 6.15
N VAL A 79 -17.08 -15.63 5.29
CA VAL A 79 -18.44 -15.71 4.74
C VAL A 79 -18.99 -17.09 5.07
N SER A 80 -20.10 -17.15 5.80
CA SER A 80 -20.74 -18.40 6.21
C SER A 80 -19.78 -19.40 6.89
N GLY A 81 -18.84 -18.89 7.68
CA GLY A 81 -17.84 -19.71 8.38
C GLY A 81 -16.65 -20.17 7.54
N GLN A 82 -16.56 -19.76 6.27
CA GLN A 82 -15.40 -20.04 5.40
C GLN A 82 -14.63 -18.77 5.05
N PRO A 83 -13.33 -18.84 4.75
CA PRO A 83 -12.59 -17.71 4.21
C PRO A 83 -13.24 -17.18 2.94
N VAL A 84 -13.30 -15.85 2.78
CA VAL A 84 -13.93 -15.19 1.61
C VAL A 84 -13.41 -15.76 0.28
N ALA A 85 -12.10 -15.99 0.14
CA ALA A 85 -11.55 -16.61 -1.07
C ALA A 85 -12.19 -17.96 -1.40
N GLN A 86 -12.41 -18.83 -0.39
CA GLN A 86 -12.99 -20.14 -0.58
C GLN A 86 -14.49 -20.05 -0.94
N ALA A 87 -15.22 -19.16 -0.26
CA ALA A 87 -16.64 -18.94 -0.53
C ALA A 87 -16.88 -18.43 -1.96
N TYR A 88 -16.01 -17.53 -2.46
CA TYR A 88 -16.14 -16.96 -3.80
C TYR A 88 -15.55 -17.85 -4.91
N ALA A 89 -14.54 -18.68 -4.63
CA ALA A 89 -14.09 -19.70 -5.58
C ALA A 89 -15.22 -20.70 -5.89
N ALA A 90 -15.91 -21.20 -4.85
CA ALA A 90 -17.05 -22.09 -4.99
C ALA A 90 -18.26 -21.43 -5.70
N ALA A 91 -18.40 -20.11 -5.59
CA ALA A 91 -19.43 -19.36 -6.32
C ALA A 91 -19.06 -19.14 -7.79
N GLY A 92 -17.78 -18.86 -8.09
CA GLY A 92 -17.27 -18.69 -9.46
C GLY A 92 -17.41 -19.94 -10.32
N GLU A 93 -17.17 -21.13 -9.75
CA GLU A 93 -17.39 -22.41 -10.43
C GLU A 93 -18.86 -22.62 -10.84
N ARG A 94 -19.82 -22.11 -10.07
CA ARG A 94 -21.26 -22.25 -10.37
C ARG A 94 -21.74 -21.32 -11.48
N VAL A 95 -21.05 -20.20 -11.73
CA VAL A 95 -21.39 -19.26 -12.79
C VAL A 95 -20.78 -19.68 -14.13
N GLY A 96 -19.65 -20.41 -14.12
CA GLY A 96 -18.99 -20.93 -15.33
C GLY A 96 -19.58 -22.23 -15.89
N ALA A 97 -20.36 -22.98 -15.11
CA ALA A 97 -20.99 -24.24 -15.53
C ALA A 97 -22.33 -24.06 -16.29
N GLY A 98 -22.69 -22.82 -16.62
CA GLY A 98 -23.95 -22.46 -17.29
C GLY A 98 -23.78 -21.69 -18.59
N ALA A 99 -22.72 -21.96 -19.36
CA ALA A 99 -22.51 -21.44 -20.72
C ALA A 99 -22.55 -22.57 -21.75
#